data_AF-A0AAD9QET5-F1
#
_entry.id   AF-A0AAD9QET5-F1
#
_cell.length_a   1.000
_cell.length_b   1.000
_cell.length_c   1.000
_cell.angle_alpha   90.00
_cell.angle_beta   90.00
_cell.angle_gamma   90.00
#
_symmetry.space_group_name_H-M   'P 1'
#
loop_
_entity.id
_entity.type
_entity.pdbx_description
1 polymer ?
#
loop_
_entity_poly.entity_id
_entity_poly.type
_entity_poly.pdbx_seq_one_letter_code
_entity_poly.pdbx_strand_id
1 'polypeptide(L)'
;MAGESVIRDVSGVYSRLFDHRAVLQNECKFVVREFESKRNDREALRLAEALKIVNEIQNKIPECKELAERMNDVQDHLKDARQRCHDILEKEEQDLNKSRREEIKIKTKKKWDEFLKEKDKEEEKIEKDFMTKSLKLKEKYGMVDMSVAE
;
A
#
# COMPACT_ATOMS: atom_id res chain seq x y z
N MET A 1 11.47 -39.59 -94.82
CA MET A 1 12.01 -38.21 -94.78
C MET A 1 10.97 -37.19 -94.30
N ALA A 2 9.82 -36.98 -94.95
CA ALA A 2 8.84 -35.96 -94.50
C ALA A 2 8.07 -36.33 -93.20
N GLY A 3 7.65 -37.59 -93.04
CA GLY A 3 6.90 -38.02 -91.86
C GLY A 3 7.70 -37.99 -90.54
N GLU A 4 9.00 -38.26 -90.59
CA GLU A 4 9.88 -38.16 -89.41
C GLU A 4 10.04 -36.73 -88.90
N SER A 5 10.08 -35.74 -89.80
CA SER A 5 10.17 -34.34 -89.39
C SER A 5 8.90 -33.92 -88.65
N VAL A 6 7.73 -34.30 -89.18
CA VAL A 6 6.43 -33.98 -88.55
C VAL A 6 6.31 -34.63 -87.18
N ILE A 7 6.68 -35.91 -87.04
CA ILE A 7 6.62 -36.62 -85.75
C ILE A 7 7.57 -35.99 -84.72
N ARG A 8 8.77 -35.58 -85.14
CA ARG A 8 9.74 -34.91 -84.27
C ARG A 8 9.23 -33.54 -83.82
N ASP A 9 8.62 -32.77 -84.72
CA ASP A 9 8.09 -31.46 -84.40
C ASP A 9 6.88 -31.55 -83.46
N VAL A 10 5.97 -32.50 -83.71
CA VAL A 10 4.82 -32.76 -82.81
C VAL A 10 5.29 -33.24 -81.44
N SER A 11 6.28 -34.14 -81.39
CA SER A 11 6.84 -34.63 -80.12
C SER A 11 7.57 -33.54 -79.34
N GLY A 12 8.25 -32.62 -80.04
CA GLY A 12 8.90 -31.46 -79.42
C GLY A 12 7.89 -30.44 -78.87
N VAL A 13 6.78 -30.21 -79.59
CA VAL A 13 5.67 -29.37 -79.11
C VAL A 13 4.99 -30.01 -77.90
N TYR A 14 4.72 -31.33 -77.95
CA TYR A 14 4.14 -32.09 -76.86
C TYR A 14 5.04 -32.05 -75.61
N SER A 15 6.34 -32.31 -75.77
CA SER A 15 7.29 -32.25 -74.67
C SER A 15 7.37 -30.86 -74.04
N ARG A 16 7.25 -29.76 -74.80
CA ARG A 16 7.26 -28.40 -74.22
C ARG A 16 5.94 -28.02 -73.55
N LEU A 17 4.81 -28.47 -74.09
CA LEU A 17 3.48 -28.21 -73.50
C LEU A 17 3.28 -28.96 -72.19
N PHE A 18 3.84 -30.17 -72.07
CA PHE A 18 3.70 -31.03 -70.90
C PHE A 18 4.96 -31.10 -70.01
N ASP A 19 5.99 -30.29 -70.28
CA ASP A 19 7.12 -30.15 -69.35
C ASP A 19 6.73 -29.24 -68.19
N HIS A 20 6.07 -29.84 -67.21
CA HIS A 20 5.63 -29.18 -65.98
C HIS A 20 6.79 -28.83 -65.04
N ARG A 21 8.06 -29.17 -65.36
CA ARG A 21 9.19 -28.88 -64.48
C ARG A 21 9.31 -27.39 -64.17
N ALA A 22 9.13 -26.52 -65.16
CA ALA A 22 9.21 -25.08 -64.95
C ALA A 22 8.12 -24.57 -64.00
N VAL A 23 6.90 -25.09 -64.14
CA VAL A 23 5.76 -24.75 -63.28
C VAL A 23 5.99 -25.26 -61.85
N LEU A 24 6.32 -26.54 -61.70
CA LEU A 24 6.63 -27.16 -60.41
C LEU A 24 7.79 -26.46 -59.71
N GLN A 25 8.85 -26.11 -60.43
CA GLN A 25 10.01 -25.44 -59.85
C GLN A 25 9.66 -24.01 -59.40
N ASN A 26 8.77 -23.32 -60.11
CA ASN A 26 8.27 -22.00 -59.69
C ASN A 26 7.35 -22.11 -58.47
N GLU A 27 6.45 -23.09 -58.43
CA GLU A 27 5.60 -23.38 -57.26
C GLU A 27 6.44 -23.72 -56.03
N CYS A 28 7.44 -24.60 -56.16
CA CYS A 28 8.36 -24.92 -55.07
C CYS A 28 9.11 -23.66 -54.58
N LYS A 29 9.61 -22.82 -55.49
CA LYS A 29 10.26 -21.54 -55.12
C LYS A 29 9.29 -20.57 -54.45
N PHE A 30 8.04 -20.53 -54.90
CA PHE A 30 7.00 -19.70 -54.30
C PHE A 30 6.68 -20.15 -52.88
N VAL A 31 6.49 -21.45 -52.67
CA VAL A 31 6.26 -22.03 -51.34
C VAL A 31 7.43 -21.70 -50.39
N VAL A 32 8.67 -21.96 -50.80
CA VAL A 32 9.86 -21.62 -49.99
C VAL A 32 9.92 -20.11 -49.69
N ARG A 33 9.66 -19.26 -50.67
CA ARG A 33 9.67 -17.81 -50.48
C ARG A 33 8.58 -17.32 -49.52
N GLU A 34 7.36 -17.82 -49.65
CA GLU A 34 6.23 -17.40 -48.81
C GLU A 34 6.33 -17.95 -47.39
N PHE A 35 6.78 -19.20 -47.22
CA PHE A 35 6.73 -19.88 -45.93
C PHE A 35 8.06 -19.82 -45.16
N GLU A 36 9.21 -19.77 -45.81
CA GLU A 36 10.50 -19.67 -45.14
C GLU A 36 11.04 -18.24 -45.19
N SER A 37 11.09 -17.62 -46.38
CA SER A 37 11.74 -16.30 -46.54
C SER A 37 10.91 -15.12 -46.02
N LYS A 38 9.59 -15.12 -46.24
CA LYS A 38 8.72 -14.01 -45.79
C LYS A 38 8.30 -14.11 -44.33
N ARG A 39 8.15 -15.33 -43.80
CA ARG A 39 7.78 -15.53 -42.38
C ARG A 39 8.97 -15.33 -41.46
N ASN A 40 10.18 -15.67 -41.90
CA ASN A 40 11.42 -15.58 -41.11
C ASN A 40 11.24 -16.24 -39.72
N ASP A 41 12.04 -15.87 -38.73
CA ASP A 41 11.89 -16.33 -37.34
C ASP A 41 10.78 -15.59 -36.56
N ARG A 42 9.82 -14.94 -37.24
CA ARG A 42 8.79 -14.12 -36.58
C ARG A 42 7.93 -14.92 -35.61
N GLU A 43 7.57 -16.16 -35.97
CA GLU A 43 6.79 -17.04 -35.09
C GLU A 43 7.62 -17.52 -33.90
N ALA A 44 8.90 -17.84 -34.12
CA ALA A 44 9.82 -18.22 -33.05
C ALA A 44 10.05 -17.06 -32.05
N LEU A 45 10.23 -15.83 -32.55
CA LEU A 45 10.35 -14.63 -31.72
C LEU A 45 9.08 -14.38 -30.89
N ARG A 46 7.90 -14.48 -31.50
CA ARG A 46 6.61 -14.36 -30.80
C ARG A 46 6.43 -15.42 -29.72
N LEU A 47 6.83 -16.66 -30.00
CA LEU A 47 6.83 -17.75 -29.03
C LEU A 47 7.78 -17.48 -27.88
N ALA A 48 8.97 -16.97 -28.16
CA ALA A 48 9.95 -16.60 -27.13
C ALA A 48 9.43 -15.44 -26.25
N GLU A 49 8.81 -14.42 -26.84
CA GLU A 49 8.16 -13.32 -26.11
C GLU A 49 7.01 -13.83 -25.23
N ALA A 50 6.14 -14.69 -25.78
CA ALA A 50 5.05 -15.29 -25.02
C ALA A 50 5.57 -16.14 -23.85
N LEU A 51 6.63 -16.91 -24.07
CA LEU A 51 7.26 -17.72 -23.02
C LEU A 51 7.86 -16.86 -21.91
N LYS A 52 8.46 -15.72 -22.28
CA LYS A 52 8.95 -14.75 -21.29
C LYS A 52 7.82 -14.21 -20.43
N ILE A 53 6.71 -13.79 -21.03
CA ILE A 53 5.52 -13.30 -20.31
C ILE A 53 4.96 -14.38 -19.38
N VAL A 54 4.83 -15.62 -19.88
CA VAL A 54 4.33 -16.75 -19.08
C VAL A 54 5.23 -16.99 -17.86
N ASN A 55 6.56 -16.98 -18.03
CA ASN A 55 7.49 -17.13 -16.91
C ASN A 55 7.39 -15.97 -15.90
N GLU A 56 7.26 -14.72 -16.38
CA GLU A 56 7.06 -13.57 -15.50
C GLU A 56 5.77 -13.68 -14.68
N ILE A 57 4.68 -14.14 -15.30
CA ILE A 57 3.41 -14.40 -14.61
C ILE A 57 3.57 -15.54 -13.60
N GLN A 58 4.17 -16.66 -14.02
CA GLN A 58 4.40 -17.84 -13.17
C GLN A 58 5.15 -17.47 -11.89
N ASN A 59 6.16 -16.59 -11.99
CA ASN A 59 6.95 -16.13 -10.85
C ASN A 59 6.17 -15.21 -9.90
N LYS A 60 5.16 -14.48 -10.40
CA LYS A 60 4.34 -13.56 -9.58
C LYS A 60 3.14 -14.23 -8.92
N ILE A 61 2.66 -15.37 -9.44
CA ILE A 61 1.51 -16.09 -8.88
C ILE A 61 1.67 -16.42 -7.38
N PRO A 62 2.83 -16.92 -6.89
CA PRO A 62 3.01 -17.20 -5.47
C PRO A 62 2.86 -15.95 -4.59
N GLU A 63 3.45 -14.83 -4.99
CA GLU A 63 3.35 -13.55 -4.28
C GLU A 63 1.90 -13.05 -4.25
N CYS A 64 1.18 -13.12 -5.38
CA CYS A 64 -0.24 -12.77 -5.43
C CYS A 64 -1.09 -13.65 -4.51
N LYS A 65 -0.76 -14.94 -4.39
CA LYS A 65 -1.46 -15.86 -3.50
C LYS A 65 -1.23 -15.51 -2.03
N GLU A 66 0.02 -15.26 -1.64
CA GLU A 66 0.35 -14.83 -0.27
C GLU A 66 -0.34 -13.50 0.08
N LEU A 67 -0.35 -12.53 -0.85
CA LEU A 67 -1.04 -11.26 -0.65
C LEU A 67 -2.56 -11.45 -0.50
N ALA A 68 -3.16 -12.34 -1.29
CA ALA A 68 -4.59 -12.64 -1.19
C ALA A 68 -4.94 -13.28 0.17
N GLU A 69 -4.09 -14.18 0.68
CA GLU A 69 -4.26 -14.77 2.01
C GLU A 69 -4.19 -13.70 3.11
N ARG A 70 -3.17 -12.82 3.07
CA ARG A 70 -3.05 -11.69 4.01
C ARG A 70 -4.22 -10.71 3.93
N MET A 71 -4.83 -10.55 2.76
CA MET A 71 -5.97 -9.66 2.59
C MET A 71 -7.20 -10.14 3.36
N ASN A 72 -7.38 -11.46 3.51
CA ASN A 72 -8.44 -12.03 4.34
C ASN A 72 -8.20 -11.71 5.83
N ASP A 73 -6.95 -11.84 6.31
CA ASP A 73 -6.60 -11.50 7.70
C ASP A 73 -6.88 -10.02 7.99
N VAL A 74 -6.50 -9.12 7.08
CA VAL A 74 -6.79 -7.68 7.18
C VAL A 74 -8.29 -7.43 7.20
N GLN A 75 -9.05 -8.14 6.36
CA GLN A 75 -10.50 -8.02 6.33
C GLN A 75 -11.15 -8.45 7.65
N ASP A 76 -10.68 -9.53 8.26
CA ASP A 76 -11.21 -10.01 9.53
C ASP A 76 -10.83 -9.08 10.70
N HIS A 77 -9.60 -8.60 10.74
CA HIS A 77 -9.20 -7.56 11.70
C HIS A 77 -10.04 -6.28 11.55
N LEU A 78 -10.37 -5.88 10.32
CA LEU A 78 -11.23 -4.73 10.09
C LEU A 78 -12.66 -4.97 10.59
N LYS A 79 -13.22 -6.17 10.37
CA LYS A 79 -14.54 -6.53 10.91
C LYS A 79 -14.54 -6.49 12.44
N ASP A 80 -13.52 -7.05 13.07
CA ASP A 80 -13.37 -7.06 14.52
C ASP A 80 -13.24 -5.65 15.09
N ALA A 81 -12.39 -4.82 14.49
CA ALA A 81 -12.23 -3.43 14.89
C ALA A 81 -13.56 -2.66 14.77
N ARG A 82 -14.29 -2.86 13.66
CA ARG A 82 -15.61 -2.26 13.45
C ARG A 82 -16.61 -2.71 14.51
N GLN A 83 -16.65 -4.00 14.83
CA GLN A 83 -17.56 -4.54 15.85
C GLN A 83 -17.23 -3.94 17.23
N ARG A 84 -15.95 -3.88 17.62
CA ARG A 84 -15.53 -3.27 18.88
C ARG A 84 -15.94 -1.79 18.95
N CYS A 85 -15.76 -1.03 17.88
CA CYS A 85 -16.20 0.35 17.82
C CYS A 85 -17.73 0.46 18.00
N HIS A 86 -18.49 -0.43 17.36
CA HIS A 86 -19.94 -0.47 17.54
C HIS A 86 -20.33 -0.81 18.98
N ASP A 87 -19.72 -1.82 19.58
CA ASP A 87 -19.98 -2.23 20.97
C ASP A 87 -19.65 -1.11 21.97
N ILE A 88 -18.61 -0.32 21.71
CA ILE A 88 -18.25 0.85 22.53
C ILE A 88 -19.36 1.91 22.42
N LEU A 89 -19.77 2.26 21.21
CA LEU A 89 -20.82 3.25 20.98
C LEU A 89 -22.15 2.82 21.60
N GLU A 90 -22.53 1.56 21.44
CA GLU A 90 -23.76 1.01 22.01
C GLU A 90 -23.71 1.03 23.55
N LYS A 91 -22.57 0.65 24.16
CA LYS A 91 -22.38 0.75 25.62
C LYS A 91 -22.42 2.19 26.13
N GLU A 92 -21.91 3.15 25.38
CA GLU A 92 -21.99 4.57 25.73
C GLU A 92 -23.43 5.11 25.65
N GLU A 93 -24.21 4.66 24.67
CA GLU A 93 -25.62 5.01 24.53
C GLU A 93 -26.49 4.36 25.63
N GLN A 94 -26.19 3.11 25.98
CA GLN A 94 -26.88 2.36 27.02
C GLN A 94 -26.42 2.68 28.45
N ASP A 95 -25.40 3.52 28.65
CA ASP A 95 -24.93 3.90 30.00
C ASP A 95 -25.93 4.85 30.70
N LEU A 96 -26.97 4.26 31.29
CA LEU A 96 -27.99 4.94 32.09
C LEU A 96 -27.39 5.75 33.25
N ASN A 97 -26.16 5.43 33.68
CA ASN A 97 -25.48 6.12 34.77
C ASN A 97 -24.55 7.24 34.29
N LYS A 98 -24.47 7.53 32.99
CA LYS A 98 -23.58 8.55 32.42
C LYS A 98 -23.76 9.91 33.10
N SER A 99 -24.99 10.39 33.20
CA SER A 99 -25.31 11.66 33.88
C SER A 99 -24.91 11.64 35.36
N ARG A 100 -25.15 10.53 36.07
CA ARG A 100 -24.74 10.37 37.47
C ARG A 100 -23.21 10.40 37.62
N ARG A 101 -22.46 9.77 36.73
CA ARG A 101 -20.98 9.79 36.74
C ARG A 101 -20.44 11.18 36.45
N GLU A 102 -21.04 11.89 35.49
CA GLU A 102 -20.69 13.28 35.16
C GLU A 102 -20.93 14.22 36.36
N GLU A 103 -22.07 14.09 37.05
CA GLU A 103 -22.34 14.83 38.27
C GLU A 103 -21.30 14.54 39.37
N ILE A 104 -20.95 13.28 39.59
CA ILE A 104 -19.92 12.89 40.55
C ILE A 104 -18.58 13.51 40.16
N LYS A 105 -18.21 13.46 38.88
CA LYS A 105 -16.97 14.05 38.36
C LYS A 105 -16.92 15.56 38.60
N ILE A 106 -18.02 16.27 38.35
CA ILE A 106 -18.12 17.71 38.60
C ILE A 106 -18.01 18.01 40.10
N LYS A 107 -18.72 17.26 40.95
CA LYS A 107 -18.67 17.43 42.42
C LYS A 107 -17.27 17.19 42.97
N THR A 108 -16.60 16.13 42.51
CA THR A 108 -15.23 15.80 42.92
C THR A 108 -14.25 16.87 42.47
N LYS A 109 -14.38 17.38 41.23
CA LYS A 109 -13.54 18.47 40.74
C LYS A 109 -13.68 19.74 41.58
N LYS A 110 -14.91 20.13 41.91
CA LYS A 110 -15.17 21.29 42.79
C LYS A 110 -14.52 21.13 44.16
N LYS A 111 -14.68 19.96 44.79
CA LYS A 111 -14.04 19.66 46.09
C LYS A 111 -12.51 19.71 46.00
N TRP A 112 -11.95 19.24 44.90
CA TRP A 112 -10.51 19.28 44.67
C TRP A 112 -10.00 20.72 44.50
N ASP A 113 -10.71 21.55 43.73
CA ASP A 113 -10.38 22.96 43.55
C ASP A 113 -10.49 23.75 44.87
N GLU A 114 -11.48 23.42 45.71
CA GLU A 114 -11.62 23.97 47.07
C GLU A 114 -10.44 23.56 47.97
N PHE A 115 -10.08 22.28 47.95
CA PHE A 115 -8.93 21.77 48.71
C PHE A 115 -7.62 22.45 48.32
N LEU A 116 -7.36 22.63 47.02
CA LEU A 116 -6.17 23.34 46.54
C LEU A 116 -6.14 24.79 47.05
N LYS A 117 -7.25 25.52 46.99
CA LYS A 117 -7.34 26.88 47.53
C LYS A 117 -7.10 26.95 49.04
N GLU A 118 -7.50 25.93 49.78
CA GLU A 118 -7.21 25.85 51.22
C GLU A 118 -5.73 25.59 51.47
N LYS A 119 -5.09 24.71 50.68
CA LYS A 119 -3.65 24.46 50.74
C LYS A 119 -2.85 25.74 50.43
N ASP A 120 -3.19 26.45 49.37
CA ASP A 120 -2.52 27.70 48.98
C ASP A 120 -2.61 28.75 50.11
N LYS A 121 -3.79 28.89 50.74
CA LYS A 121 -3.98 29.80 51.89
C LYS A 121 -3.16 29.40 53.10
N GLU A 122 -3.00 28.11 53.35
CA GLU A 122 -2.20 27.59 54.45
C GLU A 122 -0.70 27.84 54.21
N GLU A 123 -0.24 27.62 52.98
CA GLU A 123 1.13 27.93 52.55
C GLU A 123 1.43 29.43 52.69
N GLU A 124 0.53 30.31 52.22
CA GLU A 124 0.67 31.77 52.39
C GLU A 124 0.76 32.18 53.87
N LYS A 125 0.01 31.51 54.76
CA LYS A 125 0.06 31.80 56.20
C LYS A 125 1.40 31.37 56.79
N ILE A 126 1.88 30.19 56.42
CA ILE A 126 3.19 29.68 56.85
C ILE A 126 4.28 30.63 56.38
N GLU A 127 4.25 31.07 55.11
CA GLU A 127 5.22 32.01 54.55
C GLU A 127 5.20 33.36 55.29
N LYS A 128 4.01 33.91 55.56
CA LYS A 128 3.88 35.15 56.35
C LYS A 128 4.43 35.02 57.76
N ASP A 129 4.16 33.91 58.45
CA ASP A 129 4.68 33.65 59.79
C ASP A 129 6.20 33.44 59.77
N PHE A 130 6.71 32.71 58.77
CA PHE A 130 8.13 32.53 58.53
C PHE A 130 8.83 33.88 58.29
N MET A 131 8.30 34.72 57.41
CA MET A 131 8.84 36.06 57.13
C MET A 131 8.81 36.95 58.37
N THR A 132 7.73 36.93 59.13
CA THR A 132 7.61 37.71 60.39
C THR A 132 8.64 37.25 61.42
N LYS A 133 8.81 35.94 61.60
CA LYS A 133 9.82 35.37 62.51
C LYS A 133 11.24 35.66 62.02
N SER A 134 11.49 35.55 60.72
CA SER A 134 12.76 35.87 60.08
C SER A 134 13.15 37.34 60.27
N LEU A 135 12.21 38.28 60.08
CA LEU A 135 12.42 39.71 60.35
C LEU A 135 12.74 39.97 61.82
N LYS A 136 11.95 39.43 62.75
CA LYS A 136 12.23 39.54 64.20
C LYS A 136 13.60 38.98 64.58
N LEU A 137 14.01 37.90 63.92
CA LEU A 137 15.34 37.31 64.14
C LEU A 137 16.44 38.24 63.61
N LYS A 138 16.29 38.79 62.39
CA LYS A 138 17.23 39.76 61.82
C LYS A 138 17.36 41.01 62.69
N GLU A 139 16.27 41.55 63.20
CA GLU A 139 16.26 42.67 64.16
C GLU A 139 17.03 42.33 65.44
N LYS A 140 16.79 41.15 66.03
CA LYS A 140 17.43 40.71 67.28
C LYS A 140 18.95 40.52 67.15
N TYR A 141 19.42 40.10 65.98
CA TYR A 141 20.85 39.89 65.70
C TYR A 141 21.51 41.06 64.96
N GLY A 142 20.84 42.22 64.82
CA GLY A 142 21.40 43.45 64.25
C GLY A 142 21.70 43.38 62.75
N MET A 143 21.03 42.49 62.01
CA MET A 143 21.22 42.28 60.57
C MET A 143 20.19 43.06 59.73
N VAL A 144 19.82 44.28 60.15
CA VAL A 144 18.95 45.18 59.37
C VAL A 144 19.83 46.19 58.67
N ASP A 145 20.02 46.04 57.37
CA ASP A 145 20.68 47.05 56.53
C ASP A 145 19.78 48.30 56.46
N MET A 146 20.27 49.42 57.00
CA MET A 146 19.77 50.76 56.69
C MET A 146 20.20 51.17 55.27
N SER A 147 19.54 50.60 54.27
CA SER A 147 19.42 51.17 52.93
C SER A 147 18.09 50.66 52.40
N VAL A 148 16.98 51.39 52.49
CA VAL A 148 16.71 52.57 51.68
C VAL A 148 15.93 53.58 52.52
N ALA A 149 16.56 54.72 52.79
CA ALA A 149 15.89 55.97 53.05
C ALA A 149 16.12 56.86 51.81
N GLU A 150 15.08 57.06 51.03
CA GLU A 150 14.78 58.28 50.27
C GLU A 150 13.28 58.32 49.97
#